data_AF-A0A969JTP0-F1
#
_entry.id   AF-A0A969JTP0-F1
#
_cell.length_a   1.000
_cell.length_b   1.000
_cell.length_c   1.000
_cell.angle_alpha   90.00
_cell.angle_beta   90.00
_cell.angle_gamma   90.00
#
_symmetry.space_group_name_H-M   'P 1'
#
loop_
_entity.id
_entity.type
_entity.pdbx_description
1 polymer ?
#
loop_
_entity_poly.entity_id
_entity_poly.type
_entity_poly.pdbx_seq_one_letter_code
_entity_poly.pdbx_strand_id
1 'polypeptide(L)'
;MTAMPPRLAILISFSGYGGVERMVLNLLQGFAEHDLSIDLLTIRRPTNLKDELPPTVRLLDLGVSHSMLAVPALVRYLRQNPSSGIIGR
;
A
#
# COMPACT_ATOMS: atom_id res chain seq x y z
N MET A 1 15.07 -15.41 17.40
CA MET A 1 14.89 -14.61 16.18
C MET A 1 13.41 -14.36 16.02
N THR A 2 12.88 -13.24 16.50
CA THR A 2 11.45 -12.94 16.39
C THR A 2 11.19 -12.55 14.94
N ALA A 3 10.63 -13.47 14.15
CA ALA A 3 10.22 -13.16 12.79
C ALA A 3 9.27 -11.95 12.86
N MET A 4 9.61 -10.85 12.18
CA MET A 4 8.68 -9.74 12.05
C MET A 4 7.37 -10.28 11.45
N PRO A 5 6.20 -9.85 11.96
CA PRO A 5 4.93 -10.30 11.42
C PRO A 5 4.91 -10.07 9.90
N PRO A 6 4.35 -11.01 9.12
CA PRO A 6 4.32 -10.89 7.67
C PRO A 6 3.63 -9.58 7.29
N ARG A 7 4.34 -8.73 6.53
CA ARG A 7 3.81 -7.45 6.05
C ARG A 7 3.40 -7.59 4.59
N LEU A 8 2.18 -7.18 4.27
CA LEU A 8 1.70 -7.16 2.90
C LEU A 8 1.88 -5.76 2.32
N ALA A 9 2.61 -5.64 1.23
CA ALA A 9 2.75 -4.38 0.49
C ALA A 9 1.79 -4.37 -0.69
N ILE A 10 0.91 -3.36 -0.75
CA ILE A 10 -0.05 -3.19 -1.85
C ILE A 10 0.33 -1.94 -2.63
N LEU A 11 0.73 -2.10 -3.89
CA LEU A 11 1.04 -0.97 -4.76
C LEU A 11 -0.18 -0.62 -5.60
N ILE A 12 -0.64 0.62 -5.51
CA ILE A 12 -1.75 1.10 -6.32
C ILE A 12 -1.51 2.49 -6.93
N SER A 13 -1.91 2.60 -8.19
CA SER A 13 -1.94 3.86 -8.93
C SER A 13 -3.36 4.40 -8.93
N PHE A 14 -3.64 5.35 -8.03
CA PHE A 14 -4.92 6.04 -8.02
C PHE A 14 -5.01 7.01 -9.20
N SER A 15 -5.86 6.70 -10.19
CA SER A 15 -6.14 7.58 -11.33
C SER A 15 -7.37 8.47 -11.13
N GLY A 16 -8.13 8.31 -10.03
CA GLY A 16 -9.27 9.15 -9.62
C GLY A 16 -10.42 8.35 -8.99
N TYR A 17 -11.21 8.95 -8.10
CA TYR A 17 -12.26 8.32 -7.27
C TYR A 17 -13.30 7.51 -8.06
N GLY A 18 -13.04 6.22 -8.26
CA GLY A 18 -13.85 5.25 -8.99
C GLY A 18 -13.99 3.93 -8.24
N GLY A 19 -14.45 2.89 -8.95
CA GLY A 19 -14.76 1.59 -8.35
C GLY A 19 -13.55 0.85 -7.78
N VAL A 20 -12.35 1.08 -8.34
CA VAL A 20 -11.12 0.42 -7.91
C VAL A 20 -10.66 0.92 -6.54
N GLU A 21 -10.75 2.22 -6.25
CA GLU A 21 -10.44 2.75 -4.91
C GLU A 21 -11.31 2.13 -3.83
N ARG A 22 -12.62 2.10 -4.07
CA ARG A 22 -13.57 1.51 -3.12
C ARG A 22 -13.32 0.02 -2.91
N MET A 23 -13.03 -0.73 -3.98
CA MET A 23 -12.67 -2.14 -3.86
C MET A 23 -11.43 -2.32 -2.98
N VAL A 24 -10.40 -1.49 -3.17
CA VAL A 24 -9.15 -1.62 -2.44
C VAL A 24 -9.31 -1.21 -0.98
N LEU A 25 -10.09 -0.17 -0.68
CA LEU A 25 -10.45 0.17 0.69
C LEU A 25 -11.20 -0.98 1.40
N ASN A 26 -12.13 -1.63 0.71
CA ASN A 26 -12.84 -2.80 1.27
C ASN A 26 -11.88 -3.97 1.53
N LEU A 27 -10.94 -4.23 0.62
CA LEU A 27 -9.91 -5.26 0.83
C LEU A 27 -9.01 -4.93 2.01
N LEU A 28 -8.58 -3.66 2.14
CA LEU A 28 -7.75 -3.20 3.24
C LEU A 28 -8.46 -3.34 4.59
N GLN A 29 -9.76 -3.04 4.65
CA GLN A 29 -10.57 -3.30 5.84
C GLN A 29 -10.62 -4.80 6.17
N GLY A 30 -10.94 -5.64 5.19
CA GLY A 30 -10.98 -7.10 5.42
C GLY A 30 -9.63 -7.65 5.88
N PHE A 31 -8.51 -7.18 5.34
CA PHE A 31 -7.19 -7.59 5.80
C PHE A 31 -6.85 -7.04 7.20
N ALA A 32 -7.27 -5.81 7.52
CA ALA A 32 -7.08 -5.21 8.84
C ALA A 32 -7.82 -5.99 9.94
N GLU A 33 -8.99 -6.55 9.63
CA GLU A 33 -9.74 -7.44 10.55
C GLU A 33 -9.01 -8.75 10.86
N HIS A 34 -8.03 -9.15 10.04
CA HIS A 34 -7.24 -10.38 10.21
C HIS A 34 -5.85 -10.11 10.82
N ASP A 35 -5.66 -8.97 11.50
CA ASP A 35 -4.40 -8.56 12.14
C ASP A 35 -3.18 -8.54 11.19
N LEU A 36 -3.42 -8.39 9.89
CA LEU A 36 -2.34 -8.23 8.91
C LEU A 36 -1.80 -6.80 8.95
N SER A 37 -0.47 -6.69 9.00
CA SER A 37 0.21 -5.41 8.84
C SER A 37 0.34 -5.08 7.35
N ILE A 38 -0.22 -3.95 6.92
CA ILE A 38 -0.31 -3.60 5.50
C ILE A 38 0.38 -2.27 5.22
N ASP A 39 1.21 -2.26 4.20
CA ASP A 39 1.83 -1.05 3.66
C ASP A 39 1.18 -0.73 2.31
N LEU A 40 0.34 0.31 2.28
CA LEU A 40 -0.30 0.80 1.06
C LEU A 40 0.62 1.80 0.38
N LEU A 41 1.26 1.38 -0.71
CA LEU A 41 2.15 2.17 -1.52
C LEU A 41 1.34 2.86 -2.62
N THR A 42 1.32 4.19 -2.61
CA THR A 42 0.59 4.99 -3.60
C THR A 42 1.55 5.73 -4.50
N ILE A 43 1.30 5.67 -5.80
CA ILE A 43 2.05 6.45 -6.81
C ILE A 43 1.66 7.92 -6.70
N ARG A 44 0.34 8.18 -6.61
CA ARG A 44 -0.24 9.51 -6.37
C ARG A 44 -1.13 9.43 -5.14
N ARG A 45 -0.88 10.30 -4.16
CA ARG A 45 -1.67 10.33 -2.93
C ARG A 45 -3.01 11.04 -3.14
N PRO A 46 -4.15 10.36 -2.94
CA PRO A 46 -5.43 11.04 -2.86
C PRO A 46 -5.47 11.82 -1.54
N THR A 47 -6.01 13.04 -1.57
CA THR A 47 -6.06 13.94 -0.42
C THR A 47 -6.84 13.35 0.76
N ASN A 48 -7.85 12.54 0.50
CA ASN A 48 -8.83 12.05 1.49
C ASN A 48 -8.63 10.58 1.92
N LEU A 49 -7.71 9.84 1.30
CA LEU A 49 -7.59 8.40 1.53
C LEU A 49 -7.19 8.07 2.97
N LYS A 50 -6.43 8.94 3.64
CA LYS A 50 -5.95 8.69 5.00
C LYS A 50 -7.06 8.56 6.03
N ASP A 51 -8.15 9.28 5.85
CA ASP A 51 -9.24 9.32 6.82
C ASP A 51 -10.10 8.05 6.75
N GLU A 52 -10.03 7.31 5.65
CA GLU A 52 -10.77 6.07 5.40
C GLU A 52 -9.95 4.79 5.71
N LEU A 53 -8.67 4.93 6.07
CA LEU A 53 -7.77 3.79 6.27
C LEU A 53 -7.82 3.24 7.71
N PRO A 54 -7.85 1.91 7.88
CA PRO A 54 -7.71 1.28 9.20
C PRO A 54 -6.35 1.61 9.85
N PRO A 55 -6.26 1.60 11.19
CA PRO A 55 -5.03 1.93 11.92
C PRO A 55 -3.87 0.95 11.68
N THR A 56 -4.16 -0.27 11.25
CA THR A 56 -3.17 -1.29 10.87
C THR A 56 -2.60 -1.10 9.46
N VAL A 57 -3.15 -0.14 8.68
CA VAL A 57 -2.69 0.18 7.34
C VAL A 57 -1.81 1.43 7.36
N ARG A 58 -0.56 1.27 6.93
CA ARG A 58 0.37 2.37 6.77
C ARG A 58 0.33 2.88 5.33
N LEU A 59 -0.14 4.12 5.16
CA LEU A 59 -0.08 4.80 3.87
C LEU A 59 1.33 5.33 3.59
N LEU A 60 1.95 4.84 2.52
CA LEU A 60 3.25 5.28 2.00
C LEU A 60 3.05 5.93 0.64
N ASP A 61 3.51 7.17 0.53
CA ASP A 61 3.53 7.91 -0.73
C ASP A 61 4.89 7.69 -1.39
N LEU A 62 4.89 7.12 -2.61
CA LEU A 62 6.11 6.95 -3.38
C LEU A 62 6.57 8.28 -4.01
N GLY A 63 5.73 9.32 -4.01
CA GLY A 63 6.10 10.68 -4.40
C GLY A 63 6.37 10.84 -5.88
N VAL A 64 5.78 10.02 -6.74
CA VAL A 64 6.11 9.93 -8.17
C VAL A 64 4.88 10.10 -9.04
N SER A 65 4.92 11.01 -10.00
CA SER A 65 3.74 11.29 -10.85
C SER A 65 3.49 10.25 -11.96
N HIS A 66 4.44 9.35 -12.22
CA HIS A 66 4.37 8.36 -13.31
C HIS A 66 4.78 6.97 -12.87
N SER A 67 4.05 5.94 -13.30
CA SER A 67 4.25 4.54 -12.92
C SER A 67 5.66 4.00 -13.19
N MET A 68 6.33 4.51 -14.23
CA MET A 68 7.72 4.12 -14.53
C MET A 68 8.73 4.62 -13.48
N LEU A 69 8.45 5.73 -12.78
CA LEU A 69 9.31 6.26 -11.72
C LEU A 69 9.05 5.59 -10.36
N ALA A 70 8.00 4.79 -10.23
CA ALA A 70 7.71 4.04 -9.01
C ALA A 70 8.64 2.85 -8.81
N VAL A 71 9.27 2.35 -9.87
CA VAL A 71 10.17 1.18 -9.81
C VAL A 71 11.37 1.39 -8.85
N PRO A 72 12.18 2.46 -8.95
CA PRO A 72 13.27 2.68 -8.01
C PRO A 72 12.80 2.89 -6.57
N ALA A 73 11.66 3.55 -6.37
CA ALA A 73 11.08 3.75 -5.05
C ALA A 73 10.56 2.43 -4.43
N LEU A 74 9.97 1.56 -5.24
CA LEU A 74 9.55 0.21 -4.87
C LEU A 74 10.75 -0.68 -4.53
N VAL A 75 11.81 -0.63 -5.34
CA VAL A 75 13.06 -1.36 -5.07
C VAL A 75 13.67 -0.90 -3.74
N ARG A 76 13.70 0.41 -3.47
CA ARG A 76 14.17 0.94 -2.18
C ARG A 76 13.31 0.43 -1.02
N TYR A 77 11.99 0.44 -1.19
CA TYR A 77 11.06 -0.07 -0.20
C TYR A 77 11.28 -1.56 0.10
N LEU A 78 11.39 -2.40 -0.93
CA LEU A 78 11.65 -3.84 -0.80
C LEU A 78 12.98 -4.14 -0.12
N ARG A 79 14.05 -3.41 -0.47
CA ARG A 79 15.35 -3.57 0.20
C ARG A 79 15.28 -3.25 1.70
N GLN A 80 14.40 -2.33 2.10
CA GLN A 80 14.18 -1.97 3.49
C GLN A 80 13.18 -2.92 4.19
N ASN A 81 12.37 -3.66 3.43
CA ASN A 81 11.34 -4.56 3.92
C ASN A 81 11.43 -5.93 3.23
N PRO A 82 12.47 -6.73 3.52
CA PRO A 82 12.75 -7.99 2.83
C PRO A 82 11.70 -9.09 3.06
N SER A 83 10.87 -8.96 4.11
CA SER A 83 9.81 -9.92 4.45
C SER A 83 8.43 -9.56 3.86
N SER A 84 8.36 -8.60 2.94
CA SER A 84 7.07 -8.17 2.35
C SER A 84 6.77 -8.84 1.02
N GLY A 85 5.56 -9.39 0.88
CA GLY A 85 4.98 -9.78 -0.42
C GLY A 85 4.32 -8.58 -1.11
N ILE A 86 4.42 -8.49 -2.44
CA ILE A 86 3.78 -7.42 -3.22
C ILE A 86 2.58 -7.97 -4.00
N ILE A 87 1.46 -7.26 -3.94
CA ILE A 87 0.34 -7.40 -4.87
C ILE A 87 0.16 -6.05 -5.57
N GLY A 88 0.25 -6.03 -6.90
CA GLY A 88 0.11 -4.82 -7.71
C GLY A 88 -0.46 -5.11 -9.10
N ARG A 89 -1.20 -4.14 -9.64
CA ARG A 89 -1.68 -4.12 -11.03
C ARG A 89 -1.29 -2.79 -11.67
#